data_AF-B0DPE4-F1
#
_entry.id   AF-B0DPE4-F1
#
_cell.length_a   1.000
_cell.length_b   1.000
_cell.length_c   1.000
_cell.angle_alpha   90.00
_cell.angle_beta   90.00
_cell.angle_gamma   90.00
#
_symmetry.space_group_name_H-M   'P 1'
#
loop_
_entity.id
_entity.type
_entity.pdbx_description
1 polymer ?
#
loop_
_entity_poly.entity_id
_entity_poly.type
_entity_poly.pdbx_seq_one_letter_code
_entity_poly.pdbx_strand_id
1 'polypeptide(L)'
;MSHAAINDEEDPDYKDIESDNAFNLTDEELRAICLCIQEVALPTWVARPFTNLGEARHGKLKADVYLVLFTVILPHVLPGLWWNKASIY
;
A
#
# COMPACT_ATOMS: atom_id res chain seq x y z
N MET A 1 19.70 17.57 25.92
CA MET A 1 18.92 18.37 24.97
C MET A 1 17.83 17.46 24.40
N SER A 2 16.59 17.67 24.83
CA SER A 2 15.42 16.85 24.50
C SER A 2 15.06 16.98 23.03
N HIS A 3 15.00 15.87 22.31
CA HIS A 3 14.51 15.80 20.94
C HIS A 3 13.02 16.14 20.97
N ALA A 4 12.65 17.32 20.46
CA ALA A 4 11.28 17.75 20.36
C ALA A 4 10.53 16.77 19.44
N ALA A 5 9.39 16.26 19.92
CA ALA A 5 8.47 15.48 19.13
C ALA A 5 8.09 16.28 17.88
N ILE A 6 8.43 15.76 16.70
CA ILE A 6 7.90 16.28 15.45
C ILE A 6 6.40 15.97 15.50
N ASN A 7 5.60 17.01 15.70
CA ASN A 7 4.16 16.96 15.56
C ASN A 7 3.89 16.93 14.05
N ASP A 8 3.74 15.72 13.49
CA ASP A 8 3.26 15.55 12.13
C ASP A 8 1.84 16.12 12.08
N GLU A 9 1.69 17.35 11.59
CA GLU A 9 0.39 18.02 11.43
C GLU A 9 -0.60 17.06 10.76
N GLU A 10 -1.68 16.75 11.49
CA GLU A 10 -2.85 16.10 10.92
C GLU A 10 -3.36 17.00 9.79
N ASP A 11 -3.51 16.43 8.60
CA ASP A 11 -4.01 17.15 7.44
C ASP A 11 -5.49 17.46 7.72
N PRO A 12 -5.89 18.73 7.89
CA PRO A 12 -7.25 19.09 8.27
C PRO A 12 -8.29 18.71 7.20
N ASP A 13 -7.84 18.44 5.96
CA ASP A 13 -8.70 17.99 4.87
C ASP A 13 -8.76 16.45 4.74
N TYR A 14 -7.93 15.71 5.50
CA TYR A 14 -8.00 14.25 5.53
C TYR A 14 -9.23 13.81 6.35
N LYS A 15 -10.26 13.36 5.65
CA LYS A 15 -11.45 12.77 6.26
C LYS A 15 -11.31 11.25 6.24
N ASP A 16 -11.33 10.63 7.41
CA ASP A 16 -11.55 9.20 7.52
C ASP A 16 -12.92 8.88 6.93
N ILE A 17 -12.91 8.37 5.70
CA ILE A 17 -14.10 7.81 5.09
C ILE A 17 -14.35 6.52 5.85
N GLU A 18 -15.43 6.46 6.63
CA GLU A 18 -15.93 5.21 7.20
C GLU A 18 -16.19 4.24 6.03
N SER A 19 -15.20 3.41 5.72
CA SER A 19 -15.34 2.41 4.67
C SER A 19 -16.18 1.29 5.26
N ASP A 20 -17.33 1.05 4.68
CA ASP A 20 -18.28 0.02 5.10
C ASP A 20 -17.71 -1.37 4.73
N ASN A 21 -16.60 -1.78 5.37
CA ASN A 21 -15.91 -3.09 5.38
C ASN A 21 -15.80 -3.90 4.07
N ALA A 22 -16.09 -3.32 2.90
CA ALA A 22 -16.27 -4.06 1.66
C ALA A 22 -14.94 -4.61 1.11
N PHE A 23 -13.80 -4.06 1.53
CA PHE A 23 -12.48 -4.41 1.01
C PHE A 23 -11.43 -4.51 2.11
N ASN A 24 -11.68 -5.35 3.13
CA ASN A 24 -10.63 -5.75 4.06
C ASN A 24 -9.70 -6.76 3.38
N LEU A 25 -8.44 -6.38 3.21
CA LEU A 25 -7.37 -7.31 2.83
C LEU A 25 -7.01 -8.16 4.04
N THR A 26 -6.99 -9.47 3.87
CA THR A 26 -6.40 -10.39 4.86
C THR A 26 -4.89 -10.17 4.94
N ASP A 27 -4.28 -10.56 6.05
CA ASP A 27 -2.82 -10.47 6.21
C ASP A 27 -2.05 -11.24 5.12
N GLU A 28 -2.64 -12.31 4.59
CA GLU A 28 -2.06 -13.09 3.50
C GLU A 28 -2.12 -12.33 2.17
N GLU A 29 -3.26 -11.73 1.86
CA GLU A 29 -3.43 -10.87 0.69
C GLU A 29 -2.48 -9.66 0.75
N LEU A 30 -2.31 -9.07 1.94
CA LEU A 30 -1.36 -7.97 2.15
C LEU A 30 0.10 -8.44 1.97
N ARG A 31 0.47 -9.62 2.48
CA ARG A 31 1.80 -10.20 2.24
C ARG A 31 2.04 -10.49 0.77
N ALA A 32 1.04 -11.00 0.05
CA ALA A 32 1.14 -11.23 -1.39
C ALA A 32 1.40 -9.92 -2.15
N ILE A 33 0.71 -8.83 -1.78
CA ILE A 33 0.98 -7.50 -2.33
C ILE A 33 2.42 -7.06 -2.03
N CYS A 34 2.90 -7.22 -0.79
CA CYS A 34 4.27 -6.88 -0.40
C CYS A 34 5.34 -7.69 -1.15
N LEU A 35 5.10 -8.99 -1.37
CA LEU A 35 5.98 -9.85 -2.18
C LEU A 35 5.99 -9.41 -3.65
N CYS A 36 4.83 -9.11 -4.24
CA CYS A 36 4.78 -8.59 -5.59
C CYS A 36 5.47 -7.23 -5.73
N ILE A 37 5.41 -6.36 -4.71
CA ILE A 37 6.20 -5.13 -4.68
C ILE A 37 7.71 -5.42 -4.73
N GLN A 38 8.19 -6.54 -4.18
CA GLN A 38 9.59 -6.95 -4.25
C GLN A 38 9.99 -7.49 -5.62
N GLU A 39 9.10 -8.25 -6.26
CA GLU A 39 9.44 -9.05 -7.44
C GLU A 39 9.03 -8.42 -8.77
N VAL A 40 8.08 -7.48 -8.77
CA VAL A 40 7.58 -6.88 -10.01
C VAL A 40 8.71 -6.19 -10.77
N ALA A 41 8.74 -6.41 -12.09
CA ALA A 41 9.63 -5.72 -12.99
C ALA A 41 9.18 -4.25 -13.10
N LEU A 42 9.99 -3.34 -12.57
CA LEU A 42 9.70 -1.92 -12.60
C LEU A 42 10.42 -1.25 -13.77
N PRO A 43 9.79 -0.27 -14.43
CA PRO A 43 10.49 0.60 -15.35
C PRO A 43 11.68 1.30 -14.65
N THR A 44 12.73 1.61 -15.39
CA THR A 44 13.96 2.21 -14.85
C THR A 44 13.77 3.58 -14.20
N TRP A 45 12.66 4.27 -14.52
CA TRP A 45 12.30 5.56 -13.93
C TRP A 45 11.50 5.45 -12.62
N VAL A 46 11.11 4.23 -12.22
CA VAL A 46 10.35 3.96 -11.00
C VAL A 46 11.27 3.43 -9.92
N ALA A 47 11.40 4.17 -8.81
CA ALA A 47 12.02 3.65 -7.61
C ALA A 47 11.12 2.59 -6.98
N ARG A 48 11.70 1.44 -6.56
CA ARG A 48 10.92 0.37 -5.93
C ARG A 48 10.34 0.87 -4.61
N PRO A 49 9.01 0.83 -4.43
CA PRO A 49 8.40 1.28 -3.19
C PRO A 49 8.69 0.29 -2.06
N PHE A 50 8.57 0.77 -0.81
CA PHE A 50 8.84 -0.05 0.37
C PHE A 50 7.87 -1.22 0.46
N THR A 51 8.35 -2.33 1.00
CA THR A 51 7.66 -3.63 0.97
C THR A 51 6.89 -3.91 2.25
N ASN A 52 6.74 -2.89 3.09
CA ASN A 52 6.14 -2.96 4.42
C ASN A 52 4.96 -1.98 4.54
N LEU A 53 4.09 -2.02 3.54
CA LEU A 53 2.84 -1.27 3.54
C LEU A 53 2.04 -1.59 4.80
N GLY A 54 1.57 -0.54 5.51
CA GLY A 54 0.79 -0.66 6.73
C GLY A 54 1.61 -0.72 8.03
N GLU A 55 2.95 -0.78 7.97
CA GLU A 55 3.76 -0.66 9.18
C GLU A 55 3.78 0.79 9.70
N ALA A 56 3.37 0.98 10.96
CA ALA A 56 3.37 2.28 11.63
C ALA A 56 4.73 2.99 11.63
N ARG A 57 5.82 2.24 11.43
CA ARG A 57 7.21 2.75 11.45
C ARG A 57 7.57 3.63 10.26
N HIS A 58 6.82 3.59 9.15
CA HIS A 58 7.20 4.29 7.90
C HIS A 58 6.43 5.59 7.63
N GLY A 59 5.55 6.02 8.53
CA GLY A 59 4.80 7.27 8.37
C GLY A 59 3.84 7.24 7.17
N LYS A 60 3.40 8.41 6.74
CA LYS A 60 2.46 8.56 5.62
C LYS A 60 3.12 8.14 4.29
N LEU A 61 2.35 7.47 3.43
CA LEU A 61 2.82 7.11 2.09
C LEU A 61 2.99 8.38 1.25
N LYS A 62 4.18 8.60 0.69
CA LYS A 62 4.41 9.76 -0.19
C LYS A 62 3.59 9.63 -1.48
N ALA A 63 3.21 10.77 -2.06
CA ALA A 63 2.34 10.81 -3.25
C ALA A 63 2.93 10.10 -4.48
N ASP A 64 4.24 10.15 -4.65
CA ASP A 64 4.97 9.42 -5.70
C ASP A 64 4.89 7.90 -5.50
N VAL A 65 5.11 7.44 -4.27
CA VAL A 65 4.98 6.03 -3.87
C VAL A 65 3.54 5.55 -4.06
N TYR A 66 2.56 6.37 -3.69
CA TYR A 66 1.13 6.11 -3.87
C TYR A 66 0.78 5.98 -5.36
N LEU A 67 1.26 6.91 -6.21
CA LEU A 67 1.03 6.86 -7.65
C LEU A 67 1.58 5.57 -8.26
N VAL A 68 2.81 5.18 -7.93
CA VAL A 68 3.43 3.94 -8.42
C VAL A 68 2.65 2.70 -7.97
N LEU A 69 2.23 2.68 -6.70
CA LEU A 69 1.45 1.58 -6.15
C LEU A 69 0.16 1.37 -6.94
N PHE A 70 -0.59 2.44 -7.21
CA PHE A 70 -1.90 2.33 -7.89
C PHE A 70 -1.80 2.18 -9.42
N THR A 71 -0.76 2.69 -10.06
CA THR A 71 -0.65 2.69 -11.54
C THR A 71 0.16 1.53 -12.11
N VAL A 72 1.10 0.98 -11.34
CA VAL A 72 2.01 -0.06 -11.83
C VAL A 72 1.82 -1.36 -11.07
N ILE A 73 1.79 -1.30 -9.73
CA ILE A 73 1.89 -2.50 -8.91
C ILE A 73 0.52 -3.16 -8.71
N LEU A 74 -0.47 -2.43 -8.18
CA LEU A 74 -1.81 -2.98 -7.94
C LEU A 74 -2.46 -3.58 -9.20
N PRO A 75 -2.35 -2.98 -10.40
CA PRO A 75 -2.87 -3.61 -11.63
C PRO A 75 -2.23 -4.97 -11.95
N HIS A 76 -0.99 -5.21 -11.52
CA HIS A 76 -0.33 -6.50 -11.68
C HIS A 76 -0.75 -7.52 -10.60
N VAL A 77 -1.05 -7.07 -9.38
CA VAL A 77 -1.34 -7.96 -8.24
C VAL A 77 -2.82 -8.29 -8.11
N LEU A 78 -3.70 -7.29 -8.28
CA LEU A 78 -5.14 -7.43 -8.04
C LEU A 78 -5.80 -8.54 -8.87
N PRO A 79 -5.47 -8.75 -10.16
CA PRO A 79 -6.03 -9.86 -10.92
C PRO A 79 -5.70 -11.22 -10.32
N GLY A 80 -4.46 -11.43 -9.86
CA GLY A 80 -4.05 -12.68 -9.22
C GLY A 80 -4.74 -12.93 -7.87
N LEU A 81 -5.00 -11.85 -7.14
CA LEU A 81 -5.67 -11.88 -5.84
C LEU A 81 -7.18 -12.20 -5.99
N TRP A 82 -7.88 -11.52 -6.89
CA TRP A 82 -9.32 -11.69 -7.08
C TRP A 82 -9.69 -12.94 -7.87
N TRP A 83 -8.86 -13.36 -8.82
CA TRP A 83 -9.12 -14.57 -9.60
C TRP A 83 -8.93 -15.85 -8.76
N ASN A 84 -7.97 -15.88 -7.83
CA ASN A 84 -7.86 -16.97 -6.86
C ASN A 84 -9.09 -17.07 -5.95
N LYS A 85 -9.72 -15.94 -5.62
CA LYS A 85 -10.94 -15.89 -4.80
C LYS A 85 -12.16 -16.45 -5.53
N ALA A 86 -12.20 -16.35 -6.86
CA ALA A 86 -13.30 -16.83 -7.70
C ALA A 86 -13.23 -18.34 -8.04
N SER A 87 -12.10 -19.01 -7.79
CA SER A 87 -11.89 -20.43 -8.16
C SER A 87 -12.40 -21.45 -7.12
N ILE A 88 -13.08 -21.00 -6.06
CA ILE A 88 -13.71 -21.85 -5.05
C ILE A 88 -15.23 -21.65 -5.07
N TYR A 89 -15.83 -21.86 -6.24
CA TYR A 89 -17.23 -22.25 -6.43
C TYR A 89 -17.37 -23.12 -7.68
#